data_AF-A0A9P7FDF6-F1
#
_entry.id   AF-A0A9P7FDF6-F1
#
_cell.length_a   1.000
_cell.length_b   1.000
_cell.length_c   1.000
_cell.angle_alpha   90.00
_cell.angle_beta   90.00
_cell.angle_gamma   90.00
#
_symmetry.space_group_name_H-M   'P 1'
#
loop_
_entity.id
_entity.type
_entity.pdbx_description
1 polymer ?
#
loop_
_entity_poly.entity_id
_entity_poly.type
_entity_poly.pdbx_seq_one_letter_code
_entity_poly.pdbx_strand_id
1 'polypeptide(L)'
;MKQLEDRFNRKFQYPYVFLNDEPFMQSFKHHIWALTNATVEFGLIPSDHWHQPSWIDEERASKSRDDMIKNDVIYRGSVSYRNMCRFNSGFFYRHELLQKYRYYWRVEPDIQLFCDVDYDPFLMMQDQNKVYSFTITLYEFPTTIPTLWNAVKSFIVYTCSGSQTHNRQYV
;
A
#
# COMPACT_ATOMS: atom_id res chain seq x y z
N MET A 1 -16.42 -4.59 -2.73
CA MET A 1 -16.88 -3.73 -3.84
C MET A 1 -18.33 -3.28 -3.69
N LYS A 2 -19.30 -4.20 -3.58
CA LYS A 2 -20.72 -3.84 -3.37
C LYS A 2 -20.94 -2.81 -2.25
N GLN A 3 -20.30 -2.97 -1.10
CA GLN A 3 -20.35 -2.00 0.01
C GLN A 3 -19.87 -0.58 -0.40
N LEU A 4 -18.81 -0.48 -1.20
CA LEU A 4 -18.35 0.82 -1.70
C LEU A 4 -19.32 1.42 -2.71
N GLU A 5 -19.83 0.61 -3.63
CA GLU A 5 -20.81 1.06 -4.62
C GLU A 5 -22.10 1.55 -3.94
N ASP A 6 -22.66 0.74 -3.04
CA ASP A 6 -23.91 1.04 -2.35
C ASP A 6 -23.79 2.32 -1.52
N ARG A 7 -22.66 2.52 -0.82
CA ARG A 7 -22.49 3.62 0.15
C ARG A 7 -21.87 4.88 -0.44
N PHE A 8 -21.06 4.78 -1.49
CA PHE A 8 -20.25 5.89 -1.98
C PHE A 8 -20.22 5.93 -3.53
N ASN A 9 -19.53 4.97 -4.15
CA ASN A 9 -18.96 5.19 -5.48
C ASN A 9 -19.99 5.18 -6.61
N ARG A 10 -21.20 4.63 -6.41
CA ARG A 10 -22.26 4.73 -7.43
C ARG A 10 -22.65 6.19 -7.73
N LYS A 11 -22.42 7.11 -6.79
CA LYS A 11 -22.75 8.54 -6.92
C LYS A 11 -21.66 9.32 -7.67
N PHE A 12 -20.40 8.94 -7.49
CA PHE A 12 -19.24 9.71 -7.96
C PHE A 12 -18.48 9.06 -9.12
N GLN A 13 -18.65 7.75 -9.33
CA GLN A 13 -18.09 7.01 -10.47
C GLN A 13 -16.55 7.10 -10.60
N TYR A 14 -15.83 7.11 -9.47
CA TYR A 14 -14.36 7.04 -9.50
C TYR A 14 -13.87 5.67 -9.99
N PRO A 15 -12.75 5.63 -10.73
CA PRO A 15 -12.23 4.39 -11.30
C PRO A 15 -11.69 3.43 -10.22
N TYR A 16 -11.77 2.13 -10.49
CA TYR A 16 -11.09 1.11 -9.72
C TYR A 16 -9.83 0.62 -10.43
N VAL A 17 -8.73 0.52 -9.69
CA VAL A 17 -7.48 -0.11 -10.15
C VAL A 17 -7.22 -1.32 -9.29
N PHE A 18 -7.24 -2.50 -9.90
CA PHE A 18 -6.88 -3.77 -9.27
C PHE A 18 -5.46 -4.13 -9.66
N LEU A 19 -4.59 -4.36 -8.67
CA LEU A 19 -3.21 -4.77 -8.88
C LEU A 19 -3.00 -6.14 -8.23
N ASN A 20 -2.29 -7.04 -8.93
CA ASN A 20 -1.94 -8.36 -8.42
C ASN A 20 -0.57 -8.80 -8.92
N ASP A 21 0.10 -9.67 -8.19
CA ASP A 21 1.39 -10.25 -8.59
C ASP A 21 1.24 -11.35 -9.66
N GLU A 22 0.01 -11.83 -9.88
CA GLU A 22 -0.35 -12.75 -10.95
C GLU A 22 -1.45 -12.16 -11.87
N PRO A 23 -1.55 -12.61 -13.13
CA PRO A 23 -2.62 -12.16 -14.02
C PRO A 23 -4.02 -12.47 -13.48
N PHE A 24 -4.89 -11.46 -13.43
CA PHE A 24 -6.29 -11.67 -13.05
C PHE A 24 -7.01 -12.59 -14.05
N MET A 25 -7.71 -13.59 -13.51
CA MET A 25 -8.57 -14.48 -14.31
C MET A 25 -9.68 -13.69 -15.00
N GLN A 26 -10.07 -14.13 -16.20
CA GLN A 26 -11.16 -13.47 -16.94
C GLN A 26 -12.48 -13.51 -16.17
N SER A 27 -12.78 -14.59 -15.45
CA SER A 27 -13.97 -14.69 -14.60
C SER A 27 -13.98 -13.61 -13.51
N PHE A 28 -12.83 -13.33 -12.88
CA PHE A 28 -12.71 -12.25 -11.89
C PHE A 28 -13.06 -10.90 -12.52
N LYS A 29 -12.48 -10.58 -13.68
CA LYS A 29 -12.76 -9.32 -14.38
C LYS A 29 -14.25 -9.15 -14.72
N HIS A 30 -14.89 -10.22 -15.22
CA HIS A 30 -16.32 -10.20 -15.53
C HIS A 30 -17.18 -9.92 -14.28
N HIS A 31 -16.87 -10.53 -13.14
CA HIS A 31 -17.60 -10.27 -11.90
C HIS A 31 -17.43 -8.83 -11.44
N ILE A 32 -16.22 -8.27 -11.52
CA ILE A 32 -15.96 -6.87 -11.13
C ILE A 32 -16.70 -5.89 -12.05
N TRP A 33 -16.66 -6.10 -13.36
CA TRP A 33 -17.40 -5.25 -14.32
C TRP A 33 -18.92 -5.30 -14.11
N ALA A 34 -19.47 -6.43 -13.67
CA ALA A 34 -20.90 -6.54 -13.37
C ALA A 34 -21.34 -5.77 -12.10
N LEU A 35 -20.38 -5.34 -11.26
CA LEU A 35 -20.68 -4.71 -9.97
C LEU A 35 -20.62 -3.17 -10.01
N THR A 36 -20.09 -2.56 -11.06
CA THR A 36 -19.94 -1.10 -11.15
C THR A 36 -20.07 -0.60 -12.59
N ASN A 37 -20.52 0.64 -12.75
CA ASN A 37 -20.47 1.35 -14.03
C ASN A 37 -19.20 2.20 -14.17
N ALA A 38 -18.38 2.31 -13.11
CA ALA A 38 -17.14 3.05 -13.15
C ALA A 38 -16.09 2.34 -14.03
N THR A 39 -15.10 3.09 -14.50
CA THR A 39 -13.96 2.49 -15.21
C THR A 39 -13.19 1.56 -14.29
N VAL A 40 -12.80 0.39 -14.79
CA VAL A 40 -12.02 -0.61 -14.05
C VAL A 40 -10.77 -0.98 -14.84
N GLU A 41 -9.62 -0.89 -14.19
CA GLU A 41 -8.32 -1.26 -14.74
C GLU A 41 -7.71 -2.40 -13.93
N PHE A 42 -7.04 -3.34 -14.62
CA PHE A 42 -6.35 -4.48 -14.00
C PHE A 42 -4.88 -4.43 -14.39
N GLY A 43 -3.98 -4.37 -13.42
CA GLY A 43 -2.54 -4.32 -13.61
C GLY A 43 -1.82 -5.52 -13.00
N LEU A 44 -0.80 -6.02 -13.72
CA LEU A 44 0.15 -6.99 -13.20
C LEU A 44 1.32 -6.23 -12.55
N ILE A 45 1.60 -6.52 -11.29
CA ILE A 45 2.71 -5.88 -10.58
C ILE A 45 4.04 -6.31 -11.21
N PRO A 46 4.92 -5.38 -11.61
CA PRO A 46 6.24 -5.72 -12.10
C PRO A 46 7.01 -6.57 -11.10
N SER A 47 7.72 -7.60 -11.57
CA SER A 47 8.41 -8.57 -10.71
C SER A 47 9.32 -7.90 -9.67
N ASP A 48 10.11 -6.89 -10.08
CA ASP A 48 11.06 -6.20 -9.19
C ASP A 48 10.38 -5.34 -8.10
N HIS A 49 9.12 -4.96 -8.34
CA HIS A 49 8.29 -4.23 -7.37
C HIS A 49 7.63 -5.16 -6.35
N TRP A 50 7.45 -6.45 -6.68
CA TRP A 50 6.87 -7.44 -5.78
C TRP A 50 7.93 -8.25 -5.04
N HIS A 51 8.84 -8.87 -5.78
CA HIS A 51 9.80 -9.83 -5.27
C HIS A 51 10.93 -9.18 -4.47
N GLN A 52 11.50 -9.99 -3.58
CA GLN A 52 12.65 -9.61 -2.79
C GLN A 52 13.84 -9.25 -3.69
N PRO A 53 14.51 -8.12 -3.44
CA PRO A 53 15.64 -7.71 -4.26
C PRO A 53 16.89 -8.56 -3.98
N SER A 54 17.81 -8.60 -4.94
CA SER A 54 18.99 -9.48 -4.94
C SER A 54 20.00 -9.23 -3.81
N TRP A 55 19.98 -8.05 -3.18
CA TRP A 55 20.87 -7.73 -2.06
C TRP A 55 20.37 -8.27 -0.71
N ILE A 56 19.20 -8.90 -0.66
CA ILE A 56 18.73 -9.59 0.54
C ILE A 56 19.29 -11.01 0.56
N ASP A 57 20.02 -11.33 1.61
CA ASP A 57 20.48 -12.68 1.93
C ASP A 57 19.28 -13.57 2.29
N GLU A 58 18.92 -14.48 1.38
CA GLU A 58 17.77 -15.37 1.55
C GLU A 58 17.96 -16.41 2.66
N GLU A 59 19.20 -16.85 2.92
CA GLU A 59 19.46 -17.80 4.01
C GLU A 59 19.23 -17.12 5.36
N ARG A 60 19.75 -15.89 5.51
CA ARG A 60 19.50 -15.06 6.70
C ARG A 60 18.03 -14.70 6.85
N ALA A 61 17.36 -14.35 5.76
CA ALA A 61 15.92 -14.04 5.78
C ALA A 61 15.10 -15.27 6.20
N SER A 62 15.42 -16.45 5.68
CA SER A 62 14.78 -17.72 6.06
C SER A 62 14.93 -18.02 7.54
N LYS A 63 16.15 -17.95 8.09
CA LYS A 63 16.39 -18.16 9.53
C LYS A 63 15.59 -17.19 10.41
N SER A 64 15.52 -15.92 10.01
CA SER A 64 14.71 -14.92 10.70
C SER A 64 13.22 -15.26 10.68
N ARG A 65 12.70 -15.77 9.55
CA ARG A 65 11.31 -16.27 9.44
C ARG A 65 11.08 -17.49 10.33
N ASP A 66 12.02 -18.42 10.38
CA ASP A 66 11.93 -19.61 11.25
C ASP A 66 11.93 -19.23 12.74
N ASP A 67 12.72 -18.24 13.13
CA ASP A 67 12.70 -17.73 14.49
C ASP A 67 11.40 -16.98 14.80
N MET A 68 10.84 -16.22 13.85
CA MET A 68 9.49 -15.66 14.01
C MET A 68 8.45 -16.78 14.15
N ILE A 69 8.55 -17.89 13.37
CA ILE A 69 7.75 -19.12 13.47
C ILE A 69 7.71 -19.64 14.90
N LYS A 70 8.88 -19.83 15.51
CA LYS A 70 9.02 -20.33 16.88
C LYS A 70 8.42 -19.39 17.94
N ASN A 71 8.42 -18.08 17.68
CA ASN A 71 7.91 -17.05 18.60
C ASN A 71 6.45 -16.65 18.33
N ASP A 72 5.71 -17.45 17.54
CA ASP A 72 4.28 -17.29 17.27
C ASP A 72 3.84 -15.91 16.72
N VAL A 73 4.73 -15.21 16.01
CA VAL A 73 4.41 -13.93 15.34
C VAL A 73 3.34 -14.08 14.24
N ILE A 74 2.39 -13.16 14.11
CA ILE A 74 1.33 -13.30 13.09
C ILE A 74 1.94 -13.21 11.66
N TYR A 75 1.49 -14.05 10.72
CA TYR A 75 1.98 -14.14 9.32
C TYR A 75 3.49 -14.42 9.14
N ARG A 76 4.19 -14.80 10.22
CA ARG A 76 5.63 -15.03 10.35
C ARG A 76 6.36 -15.71 9.19
N GLY A 77 5.78 -16.78 8.65
CA GLY A 77 6.39 -17.60 7.60
C GLY A 77 6.08 -17.17 6.16
N SER A 78 5.13 -16.25 5.95
CA SER A 78 4.64 -15.93 4.60
C SER A 78 5.55 -14.95 3.87
N VAL A 79 6.17 -15.41 2.77
CA VAL A 79 6.96 -14.56 1.87
C VAL A 79 6.06 -13.57 1.13
N SER A 80 4.90 -14.03 0.64
CA SER A 80 3.95 -13.16 -0.07
C SER A 80 3.42 -12.03 0.83
N TYR A 81 3.23 -12.29 2.12
CA TYR A 81 2.84 -11.25 3.07
C TYR A 81 3.93 -10.16 3.22
N ARG A 82 5.21 -10.55 3.25
CA ARG A 82 6.33 -9.60 3.29
C ARG A 82 6.46 -8.80 2.00
N ASN A 83 6.26 -9.45 0.85
CA ASN A 83 6.22 -8.80 -0.45
C ASN A 83 5.08 -7.77 -0.50
N MET A 84 3.89 -8.12 0.00
CA MET A 84 2.74 -7.21 0.12
C MET A 84 3.06 -6.02 1.04
N CYS A 85 3.67 -6.23 2.20
CA CYS A 85 4.08 -5.15 3.09
C CYS A 85 5.08 -4.21 2.40
N ARG A 86 6.09 -4.74 1.70
CA ARG A 86 7.05 -3.95 0.92
C ARG A 86 6.38 -3.17 -0.19
N PHE A 87 5.50 -3.83 -0.96
CA PHE A 87 4.80 -3.23 -2.08
C PHE A 87 3.93 -2.04 -1.64
N ASN A 88 3.14 -2.22 -0.60
CA ASN A 88 2.30 -1.15 -0.03
C ASN A 88 3.11 -0.04 0.66
N SER A 89 4.31 -0.33 1.16
CA SER A 89 5.16 0.68 1.79
C SER A 89 5.90 1.57 0.79
N GLY A 90 6.18 1.09 -0.43
CA GLY A 90 7.14 1.77 -1.31
C GLY A 90 6.93 1.68 -2.82
N PHE A 91 6.04 0.82 -3.32
CA PHE A 91 5.98 0.50 -4.75
C PHE A 91 4.62 0.69 -5.41
N PHE A 92 3.50 0.57 -4.67
CA PHE A 92 2.17 0.65 -5.30
C PHE A 92 1.99 1.95 -6.10
N TYR A 93 2.37 3.11 -5.54
CA TYR A 93 2.26 4.42 -6.18
C TYR A 93 3.18 4.61 -7.39
N ARG A 94 4.10 3.67 -7.65
CA ARG A 94 4.99 3.65 -8.81
C ARG A 94 4.42 2.85 -9.98
N HIS A 95 3.31 2.15 -9.78
CA HIS A 95 2.66 1.38 -10.83
C HIS A 95 2.16 2.32 -11.94
N GLU A 96 2.30 1.92 -13.20
CA GLU A 96 1.97 2.75 -14.37
C GLU A 96 0.52 3.25 -14.36
N LEU A 97 -0.42 2.36 -14.01
CA LEU A 97 -1.85 2.68 -13.87
C LEU A 97 -2.14 3.77 -12.83
N LEU A 98 -1.26 3.97 -11.85
CA LEU A 98 -1.44 4.98 -10.80
C LEU A 98 -0.77 6.33 -11.11
N GLN A 99 0.08 6.43 -12.14
CA GLN A 99 0.85 7.67 -12.41
C GLN A 99 -0.04 8.86 -12.79
N LYS A 100 -1.28 8.60 -13.25
CA LYS A 100 -2.26 9.63 -13.61
C LYS A 100 -3.11 10.12 -12.43
N TYR A 101 -2.96 9.57 -11.24
CA TYR A 101 -3.81 9.88 -10.08
C TYR A 101 -3.03 10.60 -8.97
N ARG A 102 -3.66 11.60 -8.37
CA ARG A 102 -3.11 12.36 -7.23
C ARG A 102 -3.49 11.78 -5.87
N TYR A 103 -4.66 11.17 -5.78
CA TYR A 103 -5.23 10.56 -4.57
C TYR A 103 -5.63 9.12 -4.87
N TYR A 104 -5.62 8.28 -3.83
CA TYR A 104 -6.11 6.91 -3.89
C TYR A 104 -6.87 6.59 -2.60
N TRP A 105 -7.89 5.74 -2.70
CA TRP A 105 -8.52 5.10 -1.55
C TRP A 105 -8.17 3.62 -1.59
N ARG A 106 -7.32 3.18 -0.65
CA ARG A 106 -7.00 1.76 -0.49
C ARG A 106 -8.20 0.99 0.03
N VAL A 107 -8.62 -0.02 -0.72
CA VAL A 107 -9.72 -0.92 -0.37
C VAL A 107 -9.18 -2.34 -0.24
N GLU A 108 -9.46 -2.98 0.88
CA GLU A 108 -9.17 -4.39 1.10
C GLU A 108 -10.45 -5.23 0.88
N PRO A 109 -10.31 -6.54 0.59
CA PRO A 109 -11.42 -7.48 0.68
C PRO A 109 -12.08 -7.46 2.07
N ASP A 110 -13.35 -7.85 2.12
CA ASP A 110 -14.14 -8.05 3.36
C ASP A 110 -14.33 -6.84 4.29
N ILE A 111 -14.01 -5.63 3.84
CA ILE A 111 -14.36 -4.39 4.56
C ILE A 111 -15.87 -4.09 4.47
N GLN A 112 -16.40 -3.41 5.49
CA GLN A 112 -17.79 -2.98 5.56
C GLN A 112 -17.87 -1.46 5.74
N LEU A 113 -18.79 -0.82 5.02
CA LEU A 113 -19.12 0.60 5.18
C LEU A 113 -20.53 0.69 5.75
N PHE A 114 -20.64 1.15 7.00
CA PHE A 114 -21.93 1.22 7.70
C PHE A 114 -22.72 2.50 7.41
N CYS A 115 -22.05 3.55 6.93
CA CYS A 115 -22.64 4.85 6.66
C CYS A 115 -22.59 5.15 5.17
N ASP A 116 -23.63 5.84 4.67
CA ASP A 116 -23.60 6.43 3.34
C ASP A 116 -22.63 7.63 3.33
N VAL A 117 -21.86 7.76 2.25
CA VAL A 117 -20.95 8.88 2.00
C VAL A 117 -21.57 9.74 0.90
N ASP A 118 -22.09 10.90 1.28
CA ASP A 118 -22.85 11.82 0.42
C ASP A 118 -22.05 13.04 -0.06
N TYR A 119 -20.76 13.11 0.28
CA TYR A 119 -19.82 14.12 -0.21
C TYR A 119 -18.66 13.44 -0.92
N ASP A 120 -17.93 14.19 -1.75
CA ASP A 120 -16.75 13.69 -2.45
C ASP A 120 -15.50 13.79 -1.55
N PRO A 121 -14.93 12.67 -1.05
CA PRO A 121 -13.78 12.71 -0.18
C PRO A 121 -12.51 13.16 -0.90
N PHE A 122 -12.38 12.90 -2.21
CA PHE A 122 -11.18 13.28 -2.95
C PHE A 122 -11.15 14.79 -3.19
N LEU A 123 -12.29 15.40 -3.55
CA LEU A 123 -12.38 16.86 -3.64
C LEU A 123 -12.20 17.51 -2.26
N MET A 124 -12.77 16.94 -1.21
CA MET A 124 -12.54 17.44 0.16
C MET A 124 -11.05 17.41 0.55
N MET A 125 -10.34 16.33 0.22
CA MET A 125 -8.90 16.22 0.43
C MET A 125 -8.14 17.29 -0.35
N GLN A 126 -8.51 17.54 -1.60
CA GLN A 126 -7.91 18.56 -2.45
C GLN A 126 -8.15 19.97 -1.92
N ASP A 127 -9.42 20.36 -1.73
CA ASP A 127 -9.83 21.71 -1.38
C ASP A 127 -9.32 22.14 0.00
N GLN A 128 -9.18 21.18 0.91
CA GLN A 128 -8.70 21.43 2.26
C GLN A 128 -7.21 21.10 2.45
N ASN A 129 -6.47 20.86 1.35
CA ASN A 129 -5.03 20.53 1.37
C ASN A 129 -4.67 19.37 2.33
N LYS A 130 -5.50 18.33 2.39
CA LYS A 130 -5.25 17.13 3.18
C LYS A 130 -4.38 16.16 2.40
N VAL A 131 -3.41 15.56 3.08
CA VAL A 131 -2.46 14.62 2.47
C VAL A 131 -2.76 13.16 2.79
N TYR A 132 -3.46 12.88 3.89
CA TYR A 132 -3.79 11.53 4.34
C TYR A 132 -5.06 11.52 5.20
N SER A 133 -5.80 10.42 5.17
CA SER A 133 -7.00 10.17 5.97
C SER A 133 -7.03 8.72 6.45
N PHE A 134 -7.55 8.47 7.64
CA PHE A 134 -7.67 7.15 8.25
C PHE A 134 -8.97 7.05 9.07
N THR A 135 -9.44 5.84 9.32
CA THR A 135 -10.64 5.57 10.13
C THR A 135 -10.34 4.88 11.45
N ILE A 136 -9.25 4.11 11.54
CA ILE A 136 -8.87 3.31 12.71
C ILE A 136 -7.39 3.56 13.04
N THR A 137 -7.06 3.65 14.33
CA THR A 137 -5.68 3.67 14.85
C THR A 137 -5.47 2.50 15.79
N LEU A 138 -4.32 1.85 15.70
CA LEU A 138 -3.98 0.65 16.46
C LEU A 138 -2.53 0.74 16.94
N TYR A 139 -2.24 0.05 18.04
CA TYR A 139 -0.86 -0.26 18.41
C TYR A 139 -0.35 -1.44 17.57
N GLU A 140 0.90 -1.35 17.13
CA GLU A 140 1.59 -2.43 16.43
C GLU A 140 2.20 -3.42 17.42
N PHE A 141 2.36 -4.67 17.01
CA PHE A 141 3.06 -5.70 17.77
C PHE A 141 4.57 -5.41 17.75
N PRO A 142 5.22 -5.10 18.89
CA PRO A 142 6.64 -4.72 18.89
C PRO A 142 7.58 -5.77 18.30
N THR A 143 7.17 -7.04 18.34
CA THR A 143 7.91 -8.19 17.79
C THR A 143 8.00 -8.18 16.26
N THR A 144 7.12 -7.47 15.55
CA THR A 144 7.15 -7.37 14.08
C THR A 144 8.09 -6.25 13.59
N ILE A 145 8.39 -5.28 14.45
CA ILE A 145 9.14 -4.06 14.11
C ILE A 145 10.30 -3.73 15.08
N PRO A 146 11.08 -4.71 15.59
CA PRO A 146 12.03 -4.50 16.69
C PRO A 146 13.14 -3.50 16.35
N THR A 147 13.50 -3.37 15.07
CA THR A 147 14.58 -2.50 14.60
C THR A 147 14.07 -1.29 13.80
N LEU A 148 12.77 -1.21 13.50
CA LEU A 148 12.22 -0.21 12.58
C LEU A 148 12.46 1.21 13.07
N TRP A 149 12.13 1.50 14.32
CA TRP A 149 12.29 2.86 14.86
C TRP A 149 13.74 3.31 14.95
N ASN A 150 14.66 2.38 15.27
CA ASN A 150 16.09 2.67 15.27
C ASN A 150 16.60 2.95 13.85
N ALA A 151 16.16 2.19 12.85
CA ALA A 151 16.49 2.45 11.45
C ALA A 151 15.97 3.82 10.98
N VAL A 152 14.75 4.20 11.36
CA VAL A 152 14.17 5.52 11.05
C VAL A 152 14.98 6.65 11.68
N LYS A 153 15.35 6.53 12.96
CA LYS A 153 16.21 7.53 13.63
C LYS A 153 17.56 7.68 12.93
N SER A 154 18.20 6.58 12.55
CA SER A 154 19.47 6.62 11.81
C SER A 154 19.32 7.31 10.45
N PHE A 155 18.22 7.02 9.73
CA PHE A 155 17.91 7.68 8.46
C PHE A 155 17.73 9.20 8.62
N ILE A 156 17.01 9.64 9.66
CA ILE A 156 16.81 11.06 9.96
C ILE A 156 18.16 11.75 10.24
N VAL A 157 18.99 11.16 11.09
CA VAL A 157 20.32 11.73 11.41
C VAL A 157 21.19 11.84 10.16
N TYR A 158 21.24 10.79 9.33
CA TYR A 158 22.01 10.78 8.09
C TYR A 158 21.56 11.88 7.12
N THR A 159 20.26 12.00 6.89
CA THR A 159 19.69 12.98 5.95
C THR A 159 19.83 14.42 6.43
N CYS A 160 19.64 14.69 7.72
CA CYS A 160 19.84 16.02 8.30
C CYS A 160 21.32 16.44 8.39
N SER A 161 22.25 15.48 8.49
CA SER A 161 23.69 15.77 8.51
C SER A 161 24.25 16.01 7.11
N GLY A 162 23.73 15.30 6.10
CA GLY A 162 24.12 15.48 4.69
C GLY A 162 23.56 16.74 4.01
N SER A 163 22.52 17.37 4.57
CA SER A 163 22.00 18.65 4.07
C SER A 163 22.87 19.86 4.46
N GLN A 164 23.79 19.71 5.41
CA GLN A 164 24.74 20.77 5.78
C GLN A 164 25.96 20.88 4.84
N THR A 165 26.26 19.85 4.04
CA THR A 165 27.45 19.84 3.17
C THR A 165 27.21 20.25 1.72
N HIS A 166 25.95 20.38 1.27
CA HIS A 166 25.61 20.72 -0.13
C HIS A 166 25.15 22.17 -0.36
N ASN A 167 25.23 23.05 0.64
CA ASN A 167 24.86 24.48 0.52
C ASN A 167 26.06 25.45 0.56
N ARG A 168 27.21 25.02 0.04
CA ARG A 168 28.35 25.91 -0.26
C ARG A 168 28.86 25.66 -1.67
N GLN A 169 28.33 26.42 -2.62
CA GLN A 169 29.01 27.02 -3.78
C GLN A 169 28.00 27.30 -4.90
N TYR A 170 27.27 28.40 -4.78
CA TYR A 170 26.87 29.24 -5.91
C TYR A 170 26.67 30.68 -5.38
N VAL A 171 27.80 31.37 -5.21
CA VAL A 171 27.95 32.82 -5.43
C VAL A 171 29.16 32.96 -6.35
#